data_AF-A0A1Z9VR00-F1
#
_entry.id   AF-A0A1Z9VR00-F1
#
_cell.length_a   1.000
_cell.length_b   1.000
_cell.length_c   1.000
_cell.angle_alpha   90.00
_cell.angle_beta   90.00
_cell.angle_gamma   90.00
#
_symmetry.space_group_name_H-M   'P 1'
#
loop_
_entity.id
_entity.type
_entity.pdbx_description
1 polymer ?
#
loop_
_entity_poly.entity_id
_entity_poly.type
_entity_poly.pdbx_seq_one_letter_code
_entity_poly.pdbx_strand_id
1 'polypeptide(L)'
;MQKVFWFSFVLSLILFIILDSIWFQSFSLKYIYRPQFQQINQGPFLRKKLWTGIFTWIVLAFTAALYITSFYEEFTLARAFVVGLYLGFAIYFVYNFTNYATINKYSIRTATIDTMWGSILFGTVCCITTIFAKVI
;
A
#
# COMPACT_ATOMS: atom_id res chain seq x y z
N MET A 1 -1.83 17.78 -17.17
CA MET A 1 -0.74 17.36 -16.23
C MET A 1 -0.98 17.77 -14.77
N GLN A 2 -0.90 19.06 -14.36
CA GLN A 2 -1.02 19.42 -12.92
C GLN A 2 -2.39 19.08 -12.29
N LYS A 3 -3.50 19.27 -13.01
CA LYS A 3 -4.84 18.89 -12.55
C LYS A 3 -4.96 17.36 -12.36
N VAL A 4 -4.49 16.60 -13.34
CA VAL A 4 -4.46 15.12 -13.32
C VAL A 4 -3.65 14.62 -12.12
N PHE A 5 -2.53 15.26 -11.81
CA PHE A 5 -1.70 14.91 -10.66
C PHE A 5 -2.45 15.05 -9.33
N TRP A 6 -2.99 16.24 -9.04
CA TRP A 6 -3.67 16.48 -7.77
C TRP A 6 -4.94 15.64 -7.62
N PHE A 7 -5.68 15.45 -8.72
CA PHE A 7 -6.81 14.52 -8.72
C PHE A 7 -6.36 13.08 -8.40
N SER A 8 -5.35 12.58 -9.11
CA SER A 8 -4.83 11.22 -8.92
C SER A 8 -4.31 11.02 -7.50
N PHE A 9 -3.67 12.03 -6.92
CA PHE A 9 -3.18 12.01 -5.55
C PHE A 9 -4.32 11.87 -4.55
N VAL A 10 -5.34 12.74 -4.61
CA VAL A 10 -6.47 12.71 -3.67
C VAL A 10 -7.25 11.40 -3.80
N LEU A 11 -7.53 10.97 -5.04
CA LEU A 11 -8.24 9.71 -5.28
C LEU A 11 -7.44 8.51 -4.78
N SER A 12 -6.14 8.44 -5.08
CA SER A 12 -5.27 7.36 -4.61
C SER A 12 -5.21 7.32 -3.09
N LEU A 13 -5.10 8.48 -2.42
CA LEU A 13 -5.08 8.57 -0.97
C LEU A 13 -6.35 7.98 -0.35
N ILE A 14 -7.52 8.36 -0.88
CA ILE A 14 -8.80 7.83 -0.43
C ILE A 14 -8.88 6.32 -0.65
N LEU A 15 -8.48 5.83 -1.84
CA LEU A 15 -8.51 4.41 -2.16
C LEU A 15 -7.57 3.58 -1.27
N PHE A 16 -6.35 4.06 -1.02
CA PHE A 16 -5.44 3.41 -0.08
C PHE A 16 -6.05 3.31 1.32
N ILE A 17 -6.60 4.41 1.84
CA ILE A 17 -7.21 4.42 3.17
C ILE A 17 -8.37 3.42 3.25
N ILE A 18 -9.29 3.45 2.28
CA ILE A 18 -10.49 2.61 2.30
C ILE A 18 -10.12 1.12 2.18
N LEU A 19 -9.38 0.76 1.14
CA LEU A 19 -9.07 -0.64 0.83
C LEU A 19 -8.18 -1.25 1.92
N ASP A 20 -7.18 -0.51 2.38
CA ASP A 20 -6.28 -0.98 3.43
C ASP A 20 -7.01 -1.07 4.78
N SER A 21 -7.92 -0.14 5.09
CA SER A 21 -8.77 -0.24 6.29
C SER A 21 -9.64 -1.49 6.28
N ILE A 22 -10.18 -1.87 5.11
CA ILE A 22 -10.95 -3.11 4.96
C ILE A 22 -10.05 -4.32 5.27
N TRP A 23 -8.85 -4.37 4.71
CA TRP A 23 -7.88 -5.44 5.01
C TRP A 23 -7.55 -5.55 6.50
N PHE A 24 -7.23 -4.42 7.14
CA PHE A 24 -6.99 -4.34 8.58
C PHE A 24 -8.16 -4.88 9.39
N GLN A 25 -9.37 -4.36 9.15
CA GLN A 25 -10.54 -4.65 9.98
C GLN A 25 -11.08 -6.07 9.75
N SER A 26 -11.05 -6.57 8.51
CA SER A 26 -11.64 -7.85 8.16
C SER A 26 -10.75 -9.04 8.52
N PHE A 27 -9.42 -8.91 8.38
CA PHE A 27 -8.53 -10.06 8.41
C PHE A 27 -7.21 -9.80 9.14
N SER A 28 -6.39 -8.89 8.63
CA SER A 28 -4.97 -8.87 8.98
C SER A 28 -4.70 -8.44 10.42
N LEU A 29 -5.50 -7.52 10.96
CA LEU A 29 -5.34 -7.10 12.35
C LEU A 29 -5.52 -8.26 13.33
N LYS A 30 -6.53 -9.11 13.12
CA LYS A 30 -6.85 -10.23 14.01
C LYS A 30 -5.89 -11.40 13.81
N TYR A 31 -5.63 -11.79 12.56
CA TYR A 31 -4.96 -13.06 12.25
C TYR A 31 -3.47 -12.94 11.97
N ILE A 32 -2.96 -11.74 11.68
CA ILE A 32 -1.57 -11.51 11.30
C ILE A 32 -0.90 -10.57 12.30
N TYR A 33 -1.30 -9.30 12.32
CA TYR A 33 -0.54 -8.26 13.01
C TYR A 33 -0.63 -8.37 14.54
N ARG A 34 -1.81 -8.61 15.12
CA ARG A 34 -1.93 -8.75 16.59
C ARG A 34 -1.04 -9.87 17.15
N PRO A 35 -1.15 -11.12 16.67
CA PRO A 35 -0.27 -12.20 17.13
C PRO A 35 1.20 -11.88 16.89
N GLN A 36 1.55 -11.37 15.70
CA GLN A 36 2.92 -11.06 15.31
C GLN A 36 3.59 -10.06 16.26
N PHE A 37 2.95 -8.92 16.51
CA PHE A 37 3.54 -7.86 17.31
C PHE A 37 3.40 -8.09 18.82
N GLN A 38 2.40 -8.85 19.28
CA GLN A 38 2.39 -9.34 20.67
C GLN A 38 3.58 -10.27 20.94
N GLN A 39 3.92 -11.14 19.98
CA GLN A 39 5.06 -12.05 20.09
C GLN A 39 6.41 -11.29 20.08
N ILE A 40 6.53 -10.25 19.24
CA ILE A 40 7.71 -9.37 19.18
C ILE A 40 7.85 -8.54 20.46
N ASN A 41 6.79 -7.83 20.85
CA ASN A 41 6.83 -6.87 21.97
C ASN A 41 6.77 -7.52 23.35
N GLN A 42 6.44 -8.81 23.44
CA GLN A 42 6.17 -9.51 24.70
C GLN A 42 5.14 -8.77 25.57
N GLY A 43 4.11 -8.21 24.92
CA GLY A 43 3.22 -7.24 25.55
C GLY A 43 2.11 -6.78 24.61
N PRO A 44 1.38 -5.70 24.96
CA PRO A 44 0.26 -5.23 24.18
C PRO A 44 0.67 -4.85 22.75
N PHE A 45 -0.25 -5.09 21.82
CA PHE A 45 -0.05 -4.95 20.38
C PHE A 45 0.37 -3.54 19.92
N LEU A 46 -0.13 -2.47 20.56
CA LEU A 46 -0.03 -1.10 20.02
C LEU A 46 0.78 -0.14 20.89
N ARG A 47 1.79 0.48 20.27
CA ARG A 47 2.28 1.81 20.67
C ARG A 47 1.63 2.88 19.78
N LYS A 48 1.11 3.93 20.42
CA LYS A 48 0.28 5.01 19.85
C LYS A 48 1.06 5.99 18.95
N LYS A 49 1.50 5.57 17.77
CA LYS A 49 2.02 6.49 16.73
C LYS A 49 1.18 6.44 15.45
N LEU A 50 -0.14 6.61 15.58
CA LEU A 50 -1.08 6.56 14.46
C LEU A 50 -0.70 7.51 13.30
N TRP A 51 -0.05 8.63 13.61
CA TRP A 51 0.43 9.59 12.62
C TRP A 51 1.38 8.96 11.59
N THR A 52 2.17 7.94 11.94
CA THR A 52 3.11 7.31 10.99
C THR A 52 2.38 6.59 9.86
N GLY A 53 1.22 5.99 10.15
CA GLY A 53 0.40 5.34 9.13
C GLY A 53 -0.16 6.34 8.11
N ILE A 54 -0.56 7.53 8.59
CA ILE A 54 -1.07 8.61 7.73
C ILE A 54 0.02 9.07 6.75
N PHE A 55 1.24 9.29 7.22
CA PHE A 55 2.36 9.66 6.34
C PHE A 55 2.66 8.57 5.31
N THR A 56 2.59 7.29 5.67
CA THR A 56 2.76 6.20 4.71
C THR A 56 1.73 6.29 3.59
N TRP A 57 0.44 6.45 3.90
CA TRP A 57 -0.59 6.57 2.87
C TRP A 57 -0.40 7.81 1.99
N ILE A 58 0.04 8.94 2.55
CA ILE A 58 0.37 10.15 1.78
C ILE A 58 1.49 9.87 0.78
N VAL A 59 2.59 9.23 1.22
CA VAL A 59 3.73 8.92 0.34
C VAL A 59 3.35 7.92 -0.75
N LEU A 60 2.57 6.89 -0.40
CA LEU A 60 2.04 5.92 -1.38
C LEU A 60 1.17 6.61 -2.44
N ALA A 61 0.24 7.47 -2.00
CA ALA A 61 -0.64 8.23 -2.89
C ALA A 61 0.15 9.19 -3.80
N PHE A 62 1.16 9.86 -3.27
CA PHE A 62 2.04 10.73 -4.04
C PHE A 62 2.82 9.95 -5.10
N THR A 63 3.36 8.80 -4.74
CA THR A 63 4.07 7.89 -5.65
C THR A 63 3.15 7.41 -6.77
N ALA A 64 1.93 6.99 -6.44
CA ALA A 64 0.93 6.60 -7.43
C ALA A 64 0.58 7.76 -8.38
N ALA A 65 0.35 8.96 -7.83
CA ALA A 65 0.01 10.14 -8.62
C ALA A 65 1.11 10.56 -9.59
N LEU A 66 2.38 10.54 -9.16
CA LEU A 66 3.54 10.81 -10.02
C LEU A 66 3.57 9.84 -11.20
N TYR A 67 3.40 8.55 -10.91
CA TYR A 67 3.43 7.51 -11.92
C TYR A 67 2.28 7.64 -12.92
N ILE A 68 1.05 7.80 -12.43
CA ILE A 68 -0.13 7.94 -13.29
C ILE A 68 0.00 9.17 -14.18
N THR A 69 0.36 10.32 -13.62
CA THR A 69 0.47 11.58 -14.37
C THR A 69 1.51 11.50 -15.48
N SER A 70 2.57 10.70 -15.29
CA SER A 70 3.64 10.57 -16.28
C SER A 70 3.23 9.77 -17.52
N PHE A 71 2.14 8.98 -17.46
CA PHE A 71 1.86 7.96 -18.47
C PHE A 71 0.35 7.69 -18.72
N TYR A 72 -0.56 8.48 -18.16
CA TYR A 72 -2.01 8.23 -18.22
C TYR A 72 -2.59 8.19 -19.64
N GLU A 73 -2.02 8.93 -20.59
CA GLU A 73 -2.48 8.97 -21.99
C GLU A 73 -2.19 7.66 -22.74
N GLU A 74 -1.08 7.00 -22.42
CA GLU A 74 -0.62 5.76 -23.08
C GLU A 74 -1.02 4.48 -22.33
N PHE A 75 -1.52 4.58 -21.09
CA PHE A 75 -1.79 3.39 -20.30
C PHE A 75 -3.05 2.64 -20.75
N THR A 76 -2.89 1.37 -21.09
CA THR A 76 -3.95 0.39 -20.89
C THR A 76 -4.14 0.13 -19.40
N LEU A 77 -5.35 -0.23 -18.98
CA LEU A 77 -5.65 -0.54 -17.58
C LEU A 77 -4.76 -1.68 -17.04
N ALA A 78 -4.47 -2.68 -17.89
CA ALA A 78 -3.56 -3.77 -17.58
C ALA A 78 -2.14 -3.25 -17.27
N ARG A 79 -1.62 -2.30 -18.05
CA ARG A 79 -0.29 -1.71 -17.82
C ARG A 79 -0.25 -0.90 -16.53
N ALA A 80 -1.30 -0.13 -16.24
CA ALA A 80 -1.42 0.62 -14.98
C ALA A 80 -1.42 -0.33 -13.76
N PHE A 81 -2.19 -1.43 -13.84
CA PHE A 81 -2.23 -2.44 -12.79
C PHE A 81 -0.88 -3.14 -12.60
N VAL A 82 -0.26 -3.64 -13.67
CA VAL A 82 1.00 -4.40 -13.60
C VAL A 82 2.12 -3.55 -13.02
N VAL A 83 2.28 -2.31 -13.47
CA VAL A 83 3.37 -1.48 -12.93
C VAL A 83 3.07 -1.01 -11.51
N GLY A 84 1.82 -0.66 -11.19
CA GLY A 84 1.43 -0.40 -9.80
C GLY A 84 1.70 -1.61 -8.90
N LEU A 85 1.44 -2.82 -9.38
CA LEU A 85 1.74 -4.07 -8.68
C LEU A 85 3.24 -4.22 -8.43
N TYR A 86 4.10 -3.95 -9.42
CA TYR A 86 5.56 -3.99 -9.22
C TYR A 86 6.06 -2.92 -8.26
N LEU A 87 5.52 -1.71 -8.30
CA LEU A 87 5.86 -0.63 -7.36
C LEU A 87 5.48 -1.02 -5.93
N GLY A 88 4.25 -1.51 -5.74
CA GLY A 88 3.80 -2.05 -4.46
C GLY A 88 4.69 -3.20 -4.00
N PHE A 89 4.98 -4.17 -4.88
CA PHE A 89 5.87 -5.27 -4.58
C PHE A 89 7.23 -4.79 -4.07
N ALA A 90 7.90 -3.87 -4.78
CA ALA A 90 9.19 -3.36 -4.36
C ALA A 90 9.14 -2.69 -2.97
N ILE A 91 8.16 -1.81 -2.74
CA ILE A 91 8.03 -1.08 -1.46
C ILE A 91 7.75 -2.04 -0.30
N TYR A 92 6.72 -2.88 -0.44
CA TYR A 92 6.29 -3.75 0.63
C TYR A 92 7.24 -4.93 0.85
N PHE A 93 7.86 -5.45 -0.21
CA PHE A 93 8.88 -6.50 -0.08
C PHE A 93 10.09 -5.98 0.69
N VAL A 94 10.63 -4.82 0.30
CA VAL A 94 11.78 -4.22 1.02
C VAL A 94 11.44 -4.01 2.49
N TYR A 95 10.28 -3.43 2.81
CA TYR A 95 9.86 -3.24 4.19
C TYR A 95 9.75 -4.57 4.97
N ASN A 96 8.99 -5.53 4.44
CA ASN A 96 8.68 -6.77 5.11
C ASN A 96 9.88 -7.70 5.25
N PHE A 97 10.69 -7.85 4.20
CA PHE A 97 11.87 -8.72 4.23
C PHE A 97 13.02 -8.10 5.01
N THR A 98 13.14 -6.76 5.06
CA THR A 98 14.09 -6.11 5.98
C THR A 98 13.69 -6.37 7.43
N ASN A 99 12.40 -6.28 7.76
CA ASN A 99 11.92 -6.63 9.10
C ASN A 99 12.16 -8.12 9.42
N TYR A 100 11.92 -9.01 8.46
CA TYR A 100 12.23 -10.44 8.62
C TYR A 100 13.72 -10.69 8.91
N ALA A 101 14.61 -9.98 8.21
CA ALA A 101 16.05 -10.11 8.40
C ALA A 101 16.55 -9.51 9.73
N THR A 102 15.86 -8.50 10.28
CA THR A 102 16.35 -7.71 11.42
C THR A 102 15.63 -8.00 12.74
N ILE A 103 14.41 -8.57 12.71
CA ILE A 103 13.59 -8.85 13.89
C ILE A 103 13.41 -10.35 14.04
N ASN A 104 14.08 -10.95 15.03
CA ASN A 104 14.10 -12.41 15.28
C ASN A 104 12.73 -13.09 15.31
N LYS A 105 11.70 -12.41 15.81
CA LYS A 105 10.35 -12.96 15.96
C LYS A 105 9.39 -12.54 14.84
N TYR A 106 9.88 -11.89 13.78
CA TYR A 106 9.07 -11.53 12.62
C TYR A 106 8.81 -12.75 11.75
N SER A 107 7.55 -13.06 11.44
CA SER A 107 7.20 -14.26 10.69
C SER A 107 7.37 -14.04 9.19
N ILE A 108 8.02 -14.99 8.52
CA ILE A 108 8.06 -15.02 7.05
C ILE A 108 6.65 -15.08 6.45
N ARG A 109 5.69 -15.70 7.14
CA ARG A 109 4.29 -15.73 6.72
C ARG A 109 3.68 -14.33 6.68
N THR A 110 3.94 -13.53 7.72
CA THR A 110 3.52 -12.12 7.76
C THR A 110 4.16 -11.35 6.61
N ALA A 111 5.47 -11.48 6.43
CA ALA A 111 6.22 -10.78 5.39
C ALA A 111 5.66 -11.05 3.98
N THR A 112 5.42 -12.32 3.66
CA THR A 112 4.92 -12.73 2.34
C THR A 112 3.48 -12.27 2.10
N ILE A 113 2.56 -12.52 3.05
CA ILE A 113 1.15 -12.17 2.87
C ILE A 113 0.99 -10.66 2.76
N ASP A 114 1.66 -9.90 3.62
CA ASP A 114 1.59 -8.44 3.62
C ASP A 114 2.18 -7.84 2.34
N THR A 115 3.27 -8.41 1.84
CA THR A 115 3.85 -8.01 0.55
C THR A 115 2.89 -8.26 -0.61
N MET A 116 2.25 -9.43 -0.66
CA MET A 116 1.27 -9.74 -1.72
C MET A 116 0.08 -8.78 -1.66
N TRP A 117 -0.46 -8.52 -0.47
CA TRP A 117 -1.54 -7.55 -0.29
C TRP A 117 -1.13 -6.16 -0.75
N GLY A 118 0.01 -5.64 -0.28
CA GLY A 118 0.49 -4.31 -0.66
C GLY A 118 0.74 -4.16 -2.15
N SER A 119 1.22 -5.22 -2.82
CA SER A 119 1.39 -5.28 -4.28
C SER A 119 0.04 -5.16 -5.00
N ILE A 120 -0.92 -6.01 -4.63
CA ILE A 120 -2.26 -6.04 -5.25
C ILE A 120 -3.00 -4.73 -4.98
N LEU A 121 -2.91 -4.21 -3.76
CA LEU A 121 -3.49 -2.94 -3.34
C LEU A 121 -2.98 -1.81 -4.22
N PHE A 122 -1.66 -1.65 -4.35
CA PHE A 122 -1.07 -0.57 -5.14
C PHE A 122 -1.45 -0.67 -6.62
N GLY A 123 -1.38 -1.86 -7.22
CA GLY A 123 -1.84 -2.10 -8.59
C GLY A 123 -3.31 -1.75 -8.79
N THR A 124 -4.17 -2.14 -7.85
CA THR A 124 -5.61 -1.82 -7.87
C THR A 124 -5.86 -0.33 -7.78
N VAL A 125 -5.18 0.38 -6.87
CA VAL A 125 -5.28 1.84 -6.77
C VAL A 125 -4.84 2.53 -8.06
N CYS A 126 -3.72 2.12 -8.65
CA CYS A 126 -3.26 2.66 -9.93
C CYS A 126 -4.27 2.42 -11.05
N CYS A 127 -4.84 1.22 -11.14
CA CYS A 127 -5.82 0.86 -12.15
C CYS A 127 -7.08 1.73 -12.03
N ILE A 128 -7.70 1.78 -10.85
CA ILE A 128 -8.92 2.55 -10.60
C ILE A 128 -8.68 4.03 -10.86
N THR A 129 -7.60 4.59 -10.30
CA THR A 129 -7.29 6.01 -10.45
C THR A 129 -7.07 6.39 -11.92
N THR A 130 -6.43 5.52 -12.71
CA THR A 130 -6.21 5.75 -14.15
C THR A 130 -7.53 5.81 -14.93
N ILE A 131 -8.55 5.03 -14.57
CA ILE A 131 -9.88 5.08 -15.22
C ILE A 131 -10.46 6.49 -15.14
N PHE A 132 -10.42 7.10 -13.95
CA PHE A 132 -10.99 8.43 -13.73
C PHE A 132 -10.08 9.56 -14.22
N ALA A 133 -8.75 9.39 -14.09
CA ALA A 133 -7.78 10.37 -14.54
C ALA A 133 -7.85 10.65 -16.05
N LYS A 134 -8.26 9.67 -16.87
CA LYS A 134 -8.43 9.82 -18.32
C LYS A 134 -9.58 10.73 -18.75
N VAL A 135 -10.50 11.04 -17.82
CA VAL A 135 -11.71 11.84 -18.10
C VAL A 135 -11.51 13.31 -17.70
N ILE A 136 -10.32 13.67 -17.19
CA ILE A 136 -9.96 15.00 -16.66
C ILE A 136 -8.96 15.69 -17.57
#